data_AF-A0A067DCZ7-F1
#
_entry.id   AF-A0A067DCZ7-F1
#
_cell.length_a   1.000
_cell.length_b   1.000
_cell.length_c   1.000
_cell.angle_alpha   90.00
_cell.angle_beta   90.00
_cell.angle_gamma   90.00
#
_symmetry.space_group_name_H-M   'P 1'
#
loop_
_entity.id
_entity.type
_entity.pdbx_description
1 polymer ?
#
loop_
_entity_poly.entity_id
_entity_poly.type
_entity_poly.pdbx_seq_one_letter_code
_entity_poly.pdbx_strand_id
1 'polypeptide(L)'
;LDYLGVKNILFKCDWVDDRGVNVDELGFTVVNLDRTGYKSDCFILASHAKQVFYVKDQLDNSKSVVCLVSSKCNYSNEALCDGIDEYAPLSNNFPE
;
A
#
# COMPACT_ATOMS: atom_id res chain seq x y z
N LEU A 1 7.25 22.38 2.98
CA LEU A 1 6.48 23.24 3.91
C LEU A 1 7.19 23.21 5.24
N ASP A 2 7.48 24.38 5.82
CA ASP A 2 8.26 24.53 7.05
C ASP A 2 7.38 25.20 8.10
N TYR A 3 6.56 24.40 8.78
CA TYR A 3 5.53 24.91 9.70
C TYR A 3 6.07 25.14 11.13
N LEU A 4 7.22 24.55 11.49
CA LEU A 4 7.76 24.55 12.87
C LEU A 4 9.31 24.49 12.93
N GLY A 5 10.03 24.79 11.85
CA GLY A 5 11.48 24.58 11.77
C GLY A 5 11.88 23.10 11.56
N VAL A 6 10.90 22.26 11.23
CA VAL A 6 11.09 20.85 10.89
C VAL A 6 10.75 20.68 9.41
N LYS A 7 11.75 20.25 8.64
CA LYS A 7 11.59 19.95 7.20
C LYS A 7 10.75 18.69 7.02
N ASN A 8 9.46 18.86 6.80
CA ASN A 8 8.56 17.76 6.47
C ASN A 8 8.53 17.53 4.94
N ILE A 9 8.71 16.27 4.54
CA ILE A 9 8.56 15.83 3.15
C ILE A 9 7.11 15.45 2.93
N LEU A 10 6.48 16.05 1.92
CA LEU A 10 5.15 15.70 1.47
C LEU A 10 5.24 14.99 0.12
N PHE A 11 4.50 13.90 -0.03
CA PHE A 11 4.28 13.26 -1.31
C PHE A 11 2.93 13.70 -1.86
N LYS A 12 2.92 14.05 -3.15
CA LYS A 12 1.66 14.19 -3.89
C LYS A 12 1.28 12.81 -4.42
N CYS A 13 0.13 12.31 -4.02
CA CYS A 13 -0.36 10.97 -4.36
C CYS A 13 -1.49 11.05 -5.40
N ASP A 14 -1.44 10.11 -6.34
CA ASP A 14 -2.61 9.69 -7.10
C ASP A 14 -3.24 8.52 -6.35
N TRP A 15 -4.50 8.67 -5.95
CA TRP A 15 -5.22 7.64 -5.22
C TRP A 15 -5.87 6.64 -6.17
N VAL A 16 -5.92 5.38 -5.78
CA VAL A 16 -6.79 4.39 -6.44
C VAL A 16 -8.24 4.70 -6.03
N ASP A 17 -9.18 4.58 -6.97
CA ASP A 17 -10.62 4.66 -6.67
C ASP A 17 -11.01 3.51 -5.72
N ASP A 18 -11.84 3.77 -4.70
CA ASP A 18 -12.25 2.73 -3.75
C ASP A 18 -12.86 1.49 -4.43
N ARG A 19 -13.52 1.66 -5.58
CA ARG A 19 -14.07 0.54 -6.39
C ARG A 19 -12.98 -0.26 -7.12
N GLY A 20 -11.77 0.30 -7.20
CA GLY A 20 -10.57 -0.35 -7.68
C GLY A 20 -9.86 -1.17 -6.60
N VAL A 21 -10.26 -1.09 -5.33
CA VAL A 21 -9.66 -1.84 -4.21
C VAL A 21 -10.60 -2.97 -3.79
N ASN A 22 -10.08 -4.19 -3.73
CA ASN A 22 -10.82 -5.36 -3.27
C ASN A 22 -9.92 -6.23 -2.38
N VAL A 23 -10.54 -7.09 -1.56
CA VAL A 23 -9.83 -8.16 -0.85
C VAL A 23 -10.28 -9.48 -1.45
N ASP A 24 -9.34 -10.32 -1.86
CA ASP A 24 -9.65 -11.62 -2.44
C ASP A 24 -10.03 -12.66 -1.37
N GLU A 25 -10.39 -13.87 -1.81
CA GLU A 25 -10.80 -14.96 -0.94
C GLU A 25 -9.68 -15.44 0.01
N LEU A 26 -8.42 -15.13 -0.32
CA LEU A 26 -7.24 -15.49 0.47
C LEU A 26 -6.82 -14.35 1.42
N GLY A 27 -7.52 -13.21 1.40
CA GLY A 27 -7.25 -12.06 2.25
C GLY A 27 -6.23 -11.06 1.69
N PHE A 28 -5.77 -11.24 0.45
CA PHE A 28 -4.87 -10.27 -0.18
C PHE A 28 -5.63 -9.05 -0.67
N THR A 29 -5.01 -7.88 -0.50
CA THR A 29 -5.52 -6.67 -1.13
C THR A 29 -5.14 -6.67 -2.61
N VAL A 30 -6.15 -6.55 -3.47
CA VAL A 30 -6.02 -6.47 -4.92
C VAL A 30 -6.49 -5.10 -5.37
N VAL A 31 -5.65 -4.42 -6.15
CA VAL A 31 -5.93 -3.07 -6.64
C VAL A 31 -5.93 -3.03 -8.16
N ASN A 32 -6.80 -2.19 -8.72
CA ASN A 32 -6.75 -1.79 -10.12
C ASN A 32 -6.09 -0.42 -10.23
N LEU A 33 -4.81 -0.41 -10.63
CA LEU A 33 -3.99 0.80 -10.73
C LEU A 33 -4.37 1.71 -11.90
N ASP A 34 -5.14 1.20 -12.87
CA ASP A 34 -5.64 1.99 -14.00
C ASP A 34 -6.86 2.85 -13.59
N ARG A 35 -7.44 2.59 -12.41
CA ARG A 35 -8.55 3.35 -11.84
C ARG A 35 -8.07 4.28 -10.73
N THR A 36 -7.72 5.51 -11.10
CA THR A 36 -7.41 6.57 -10.14
C THR A 36 -8.67 7.33 -9.70
N GLY A 37 -8.74 7.69 -8.42
CA GLY A 37 -9.89 8.24 -7.71
C GLY A 37 -9.73 9.68 -7.20
N TYR A 38 -10.46 10.01 -6.12
CA TYR A 38 -10.72 11.37 -5.64
C TYR A 38 -9.46 12.22 -5.38
N LYS A 39 -9.54 13.51 -5.70
CA LYS A 39 -8.38 14.41 -5.90
C LYS A 39 -8.31 15.58 -4.91
N SER A 40 -9.13 15.59 -3.86
CA SER A 40 -9.15 16.74 -2.93
C SER A 40 -8.05 16.67 -1.88
N ASP A 41 -7.68 15.47 -1.41
CA ASP A 41 -6.63 15.26 -0.42
C ASP A 41 -5.45 14.51 -1.04
N CYS A 42 -4.66 15.20 -1.87
CA CYS A 42 -3.58 14.58 -2.63
C CYS A 42 -2.26 14.50 -1.89
N PHE A 43 -2.16 14.85 -0.61
CA PHE A 43 -0.86 14.97 0.06
C PHE A 43 -0.76 14.10 1.31
N ILE A 44 0.32 13.34 1.40
CA ILE A 44 0.68 12.60 2.62
C ILE A 44 2.04 13.06 3.14
N LEU A 45 2.25 12.98 4.45
CA LEU A 45 3.60 13.06 5.02
C LEU A 45 4.39 11.79 4.66
N ALA A 46 5.69 11.95 4.40
CA ALA A 46 6.56 10.81 4.14
C ALA A 46 6.56 9.80 5.31
N SER A 47 6.37 10.26 6.54
CA SER A 47 6.22 9.41 7.73
C SER A 47 4.96 8.54 7.74
N HIS A 48 3.94 8.90 6.97
CA HIS A 48 2.69 8.13 6.85
C HIS A 48 2.74 7.12 5.69
N ALA A 49 3.72 7.24 4.78
CA ALA A 49 3.84 6.34 3.65
C ALA A 49 4.41 4.98 4.09
N LYS A 50 3.80 3.90 3.59
CA LYS A 50 4.35 2.54 3.68
C LYS A 50 4.84 2.11 2.30
N GLN A 51 6.02 1.49 2.24
CA GLN A 51 6.53 0.90 1.00
C GLN A 51 5.83 -0.44 0.74
N VAL A 52 5.31 -0.59 -0.47
CA VAL A 52 4.67 -1.81 -0.96
C VAL A 52 5.19 -2.13 -2.36
N PHE A 53 4.99 -3.37 -2.79
CA PHE A 53 5.17 -3.77 -4.18
C PHE A 53 3.86 -4.27 -4.77
N TYR A 54 3.70 -4.11 -6.08
CA TYR A 54 2.53 -4.57 -6.82
C TYR A 54 2.92 -5.73 -7.73
N VAL A 55 2.26 -6.87 -7.56
CA VAL A 55 2.43 -8.02 -8.44
C VAL A 55 1.25 -8.08 -9.39
N LYS A 56 1.51 -7.95 -10.68
CA LYS A 56 0.46 -7.98 -11.71
C LYS A 56 -0.19 -9.36 -11.76
N ASP A 57 -1.51 -9.39 -11.74
CA ASP A 57 -2.26 -10.63 -11.88
C ASP A 57 -2.11 -11.16 -13.32
N GLN A 58 -1.83 -12.46 -13.45
CA GLN A 58 -1.60 -13.13 -14.73
C GLN A 58 -2.91 -13.44 -15.47
N LEU A 59 -4.02 -13.56 -14.75
CA LEU A 59 -5.34 -13.84 -15.31
C LEU A 59 -6.07 -12.55 -15.68
N ASP A 60 -5.94 -11.51 -14.85
CA ASP A 60 -6.55 -10.19 -15.06
C ASP A 60 -5.49 -9.08 -15.03
N ASN A 61 -5.03 -8.68 -16.21
CA ASN A 61 -4.01 -7.64 -16.36
C ASN A 61 -4.41 -6.26 -15.83
N SER A 62 -5.68 -6.04 -15.47
CA SER A 62 -6.13 -4.78 -14.85
C SER A 62 -5.97 -4.78 -13.33
N LYS A 63 -5.57 -5.92 -12.74
CA LYS A 63 -5.42 -6.11 -11.30
C LYS A 63 -3.96 -6.33 -10.90
N SER A 64 -3.64 -5.92 -9.68
CA SER A 64 -2.36 -6.17 -9.06
C SER A 64 -2.55 -6.46 -7.58
N VAL A 65 -1.86 -7.47 -7.09
CA VAL A 65 -1.83 -7.81 -5.66
C VAL A 65 -0.86 -6.86 -4.97
N VAL A 66 -1.30 -6.28 -3.85
CA VAL A 66 -0.46 -5.43 -2.99
C VAL A 66 0.28 -6.34 -2.02
N CYS A 67 1.60 -6.22 -2.02
CA CYS A 67 2.44 -6.99 -1.12
C CYS A 67 3.26 -6.06 -0.24
N LEU A 68 3.27 -6.37 1.05
CA LEU A 68 4.02 -5.61 2.04
C LEU A 68 5.48 -6.03 2.03
N VAL A 69 6.37 -5.05 2.15
CA VAL A 69 7.79 -5.33 2.41
C VAL A 69 7.93 -5.53 3.92
N SER A 70 7.96 -6.78 4.39
CA SER A 70 8.31 -7.05 5.79
C SER A 70 9.80 -6.76 5.99
N SER A 71 10.13 -5.96 6.99
CA SER A 71 11.53 -5.68 7.37
C SER A 71 12.34 -6.92 7.78
N LYS A 72 11.71 -8.11 7.85
CA LYS A 72 12.34 -9.39 8.21
C LYS A 72 12.84 -10.23 7.04
N CYS A 73 12.46 -9.95 5.79
CA CYS A 73 12.96 -10.73 4.65
C CYS A 73 14.34 -10.23 4.16
N ASN A 74 15.34 -10.27 5.03
CA ASN A 74 16.74 -10.31 4.61
C ASN A 74 17.15 -11.78 4.48
N TYR A 75 17.47 -12.20 3.26
CA TYR A 75 18.09 -13.47 2.86
C TYR A 75 18.37 -14.49 3.99
N SER A 76 17.51 -15.49 4.10
CA SER A 76 17.91 -16.80 4.61
C SER A 76 17.22 -17.86 3.77
N ASN A 77 18.05 -18.65 3.08
CA ASN A 77 17.62 -19.84 2.36
C ASN A 77 16.77 -20.73 3.29
N GLU A 78 15.68 -21.27 2.75
CA GLU A 78 14.94 -22.39 3.34
C GLU A 78 14.41 -22.19 4.77
N ALA A 79 13.45 -21.28 4.93
CA ALA A 79 12.39 -21.49 5.92
C ALA A 79 11.12 -20.83 5.41
N LEU A 80 10.06 -21.63 5.30
CA LEU A 80 8.69 -21.21 5.10
C LEU A 80 8.42 -19.99 6.00
N CYS A 81 8.00 -18.89 5.39
CA CYS A 81 7.46 -17.73 6.08
C CYS A 81 6.13 -18.15 6.72
N ASP A 82 6.20 -18.92 7.81
CA ASP A 82 5.09 -19.19 8.71
C ASP A 82 5.02 -18.03 9.70
N GLY A 83 4.79 -16.86 9.14
CA GLY A 83 4.41 -15.65 9.82
C GLY A 83 3.21 -15.18 9.05
N ILE A 84 2.02 -15.58 9.48
CA ILE A 84 0.80 -14.86 9.14
C ILE A 84 1.04 -13.46 9.70
N ASP A 85 1.61 -12.58 8.88
CA ASP A 85 1.50 -11.15 9.09
C ASP A 85 -0.01 -10.94 9.17
N GLU A 86 -0.50 -10.73 10.38
CA GLU A 86 -1.88 -10.38 10.66
C GLU A 86 -2.24 -9.29 9.64
N TYR A 87 -3.04 -9.65 8.63
CA TYR A 87 -3.42 -8.76 7.54
C TYR A 87 -4.33 -7.71 8.15
N ALA A 88 -3.73 -6.76 8.87
CA ALA A 88 -4.39 -5.53 9.20
C ALA A 88 -4.74 -4.93 7.84
N PRO A 89 -6.04 -4.74 7.52
CA PRO A 89 -6.41 -4.07 6.30
C PRO A 89 -5.63 -2.76 6.24
N LEU A 90 -5.20 -2.36 5.04
CA LEU A 90 -4.61 -1.04 4.83
C LEU A 90 -5.65 -0.03 5.32
N SER A 91 -5.47 0.39 6.57
CA SER A 91 -6.44 1.19 7.30
C SER A 91 -6.40 2.57 6.68
N ASN A 92 -7.55 3.01 6.14
CA ASN A 92 -7.74 4.39 5.69
C ASN A 92 -7.78 5.40 6.84
N ASN A 93 -7.67 4.95 8.10
CA ASN A 93 -7.58 5.84 9.25
C ASN A 93 -6.18 6.45 9.31
N PHE A 94 -6.03 7.62 8.69
CA PHE A 94 -4.97 8.55 9.07
C PHE A 94 -5.15 8.92 10.54
N PRO A 95 -4.06 9.00 11.34
CA PRO A 95 -4.16 9.65 12.63
C PRO A 95 -4.57 11.12 12.44
N GLU A 96 -5.55 11.58 13.24
CA GLU A 96 -5.93 13.00 13.35
C GLU A 96 -4.73 13.89 13.73
#